data_AF-A0A3B0TSL6-F1
#
_entry.id   AF-A0A3B0TSL6-F1
#
_cell.length_a   1.000
_cell.length_b   1.000
_cell.length_c   1.000
_cell.angle_alpha   90.00
_cell.angle_beta   90.00
_cell.angle_gamma   90.00
#
_symmetry.space_group_name_H-M   'P 1'
#
loop_
_entity.id
_entity.type
_entity.pdbx_description
1 polymer ?
#
loop_
_entity_poly.entity_id
_entity_poly.type
_entity_poly.pdbx_seq_one_letter_code
_entity_poly.pdbx_strand_id
1 'polypeptide(L)' 'ERKRGVRDKLRKALVNFGFIKLQNSIWVYPYECEEFITMLKADLKTGKDILYIVADKVEYDKNFKGNFKLAK' A
#
# COMPACT_ATOMS: atom_id res chain seq x y z
N GLU A 1 17.86 8.64 -13.51
CA GLU A 1 16.69 8.32 -12.68
C GLU A 1 17.09 8.22 -11.19
N ARG A 2 16.81 9.25 -10.36
CA ARG A 2 17.42 9.41 -9.02
C ARG A 2 16.71 8.70 -7.84
N LYS A 3 15.45 8.24 -8.00
CA LYS A 3 14.65 7.65 -6.90
C LYS A 3 14.17 6.21 -7.13
N ARG A 4 14.69 5.50 -8.16
CA ARG A 4 14.27 4.13 -8.48
C ARG A 4 14.43 3.16 -7.31
N GLY A 5 15.59 3.21 -6.63
CA GLY A 5 15.85 2.34 -5.48
C GLY A 5 14.87 2.53 -4.32
N VAL A 6 14.42 3.76 -4.07
CA VAL A 6 13.42 4.04 -3.03
C VAL A 6 12.06 3.43 -3.40
N ARG A 7 11.64 3.58 -4.66
CA ARG A 7 10.39 2.97 -5.15
C ARG A 7 10.43 1.45 -5.09
N ASP A 8 11.58 0.84 -5.37
CA ASP A 8 11.73 -0.60 -5.33
C ASP A 8 11.72 -1.14 -3.89
N LYS A 9 12.32 -0.42 -2.93
CA LYS A 9 12.21 -0.73 -1.50
C LYS A 9 10.77 -0.61 -1.00
N LEU A 10 10.06 0.47 -1.33
CA LEU A 10 8.65 0.65 -0.99
C LEU A 10 7.81 -0.50 -1.51
N ARG A 11 7.96 -0.83 -2.80
CA ARG A 11 7.22 -1.93 -3.44
C ARG A 11 7.45 -3.27 -2.72
N LYS A 12 8.71 -3.59 -2.39
CA LYS A 12 9.04 -4.82 -1.67
C LYS A 12 8.39 -4.85 -0.29
N ALA A 13 8.46 -3.76 0.47
CA ALA A 13 7.85 -3.68 1.80
C ALA A 13 6.33 -3.89 1.74
N LEU A 14 5.64 -3.21 0.81
CA LEU A 14 4.19 -3.35 0.62
C LEU A 14 3.81 -4.79 0.25
N VAL A 15 4.51 -5.41 -0.72
CA VAL A 15 4.25 -6.80 -1.13
C VAL A 15 4.49 -7.77 0.03
N ASN A 16 5.58 -7.61 0.77
CA ASN A 16 5.93 -8.50 1.89
C ASN A 16 4.92 -8.39 3.05
N PHE A 17 4.36 -7.20 3.27
CA PHE A 17 3.30 -7.01 4.26
C PHE A 17 1.96 -7.60 3.81
N GLY A 18 1.79 -7.81 2.50
CA GLY A 18 0.57 -8.37 1.92
C GLY A 18 -0.33 -7.34 1.25
N PHE A 19 0.13 -6.12 1.01
CA PHE A 19 -0.59 -5.18 0.14
C PHE A 19 -0.71 -5.74 -1.27
N ILE A 20 -1.85 -5.47 -1.90
CA ILE A 20 -2.11 -5.86 -3.28
C ILE A 20 -2.01 -4.62 -4.16
N LYS A 21 -1.36 -4.78 -5.31
CA LYS A 21 -1.26 -3.73 -6.31
C LYS A 21 -2.58 -3.63 -7.07
N LEU A 22 -3.27 -2.49 -6.95
CA LEU A 22 -4.50 -2.23 -7.70
C LEU A 22 -4.17 -1.74 -9.11
N GLN A 23 -3.32 -0.71 -9.22
CA GLN A 23 -2.86 -0.16 -10.50
C GLN A 23 -1.61 0.70 -10.30
N ASN A 24 -0.63 0.65 -11.21
CA ASN A 24 0.53 1.54 -11.21
C ASN A 24 1.26 1.65 -9.84
N SER A 25 1.05 2.73 -9.09
CA SER A 25 1.61 2.98 -7.75
C SER A 25 0.55 2.97 -6.64
N ILE A 26 -0.65 2.45 -6.92
CA ILE A 26 -1.77 2.34 -6.00
C ILE A 26 -1.77 0.93 -5.42
N TRP A 27 -1.80 0.87 -4.09
CA TRP A 27 -1.77 -0.35 -3.30
C TRP A 27 -2.90 -0.32 -2.29
N VAL A 28 -3.50 -1.48 -2.07
CA VAL A 28 -4.65 -1.63 -1.17
C VAL A 28 -4.38 -2.71 -0.13
N TYR A 29 -4.96 -2.54 1.04
CA TYR A 29 -4.96 -3.50 2.13
C TYR A 29 -6.30 -3.38 2.88
N PRO A 30 -6.85 -4.48 3.44
CA PRO A 30 -8.22 -4.49 3.95
C PRO A 30 -8.35 -3.94 5.37
N TYR A 31 -7.26 -3.54 6.00
CA TYR A 31 -7.21 -3.00 7.37
C TYR A 31 -6.50 -1.66 7.41
N GLU A 32 -6.80 -0.86 8.43
CA GLU A 32 -6.07 0.38 8.70
C GLU A 32 -4.58 0.09 8.97
N CYS A 33 -3.71 0.91 8.39
CA CYS A 33 -2.27 0.71 8.34
C CYS A 33 -1.52 2.03 8.55
N GLU A 34 -2.13 3.01 9.20
CA GLU A 34 -1.57 4.35 9.34
C GLU A 34 -0.19 4.33 10.01
N GLU A 35 -0.03 3.58 11.10
CA GLU A 35 1.24 3.45 11.82
C GLU A 35 2.34 2.84 10.93
N PHE A 36 2.02 1.75 10.23
CA PHE A 36 2.94 1.09 9.31
C PHE A 36 3.38 2.01 8.17
N ILE A 37 2.43 2.72 7.55
CA ILE A 37 2.74 3.66 6.47
C ILE A 37 3.53 4.86 6.97
N THR A 38 3.26 5.34 8.19
CA THR A 38 4.02 6.42 8.83
C THR A 38 5.47 6.01 9.09
N MET A 39 5.69 4.81 9.63
CA MET A 39 7.03 4.23 9.79
C MET A 39 7.76 4.12 8.45
N LEU A 40 7.10 3.57 7.42
CA LEU A 40 7.69 3.45 6.08
C LEU A 40 8.09 4.81 5.47
N LYS A 41 7.27 5.84 5.65
CA LYS A 41 7.56 7.19 5.18
C LYS A 41 8.82 7.77 5.83
N ALA A 42 9.02 7.51 7.12
CA ALA A 42 10.20 7.92 7.86
C ALA A 42 11.45 7.19 7.36
N ASP A 43 11.39 5.85 7.29
CA ASP A 43 12.51 4.99 6.88
C ASP A 43 13.01 5.29 5.47
N LEU A 44 12.08 5.51 4.54
CA LEU A 44 12.39 5.78 3.14
C LEU A 44 12.66 7.27 2.86
N LYS A 45 12.51 8.14 3.86
CA LYS A 45 12.60 9.61 3.74
C LYS A 45 11.71 10.15 2.61
N THR A 46 10.52 9.56 2.48
CA THR A 46 9.58 9.86 1.39
C THR A 46 8.48 10.83 1.79
N GLY A 47 8.28 11.12 3.08
CA GLY A 47 7.40 12.20 3.55
C GLY A 47 6.09 12.33 2.76
N LYS A 48 5.94 13.43 2.01
CA LYS A 48 4.76 13.78 1.19
C LYS A 48 4.65 13.00 -0.13
N ASP A 49 5.67 12.26 -0.53
CA ASP A 49 5.69 11.47 -1.78
C ASP A 49 4.79 10.22 -1.70
N ILE A 50 4.31 9.85 -0.50
CA ILE A 50 3.37 8.74 -0.28
C ILE A 50 2.08 9.30 0.30
N LEU A 51 0.96 9.05 -0.38
CA LEU A 51 -0.37 9.38 0.11
C LEU A 51 -0.99 8.14 0.76
N TYR A 52 -1.57 8.33 1.95
CA TYR A 52 -2.33 7.30 2.65
C TYR A 52 -3.80 7.70 2.65
N ILE A 53 -4.67 6.76 2.30
CA ILE A 53 -6.11 6.99 2.17
C ILE A 53 -6.80 5.83 2.88
N VAL A 54 -7.68 6.16 3.81
CA VAL A 54 -8.69 5.24 4.35
C VAL A 54 -9.98 5.50 3.58
N ALA A 55 -10.59 4.44 3.07
CA ALA A 55 -11.82 4.55 2.29
C ALA A 55 -12.79 3.45 2.71
N ASP A 56 -14.04 3.84 3.00
CA ASP A 56 -15.10 2.89 3.36
C ASP A 56 -15.48 1.98 2.20
N LYS A 57 -15.34 2.47 0.96
CA LYS A 57 -15.72 1.78 -0.27
C LYS A 57 -14.73 2.09 -1.39
N VAL A 58 -14.48 1.08 -2.21
CA VAL A 58 -13.75 1.19 -3.48
C VAL A 58 -14.60 0.51 -4.54
N GLU A 59 -14.77 1.14 -5.70
CA GLU A 59 -15.53 0.53 -6.79
C GLU A 59 -14.84 -0.75 -7.28
N TYR A 60 -15.64 -1.75 -7.68
CA TYR A 60 -15.18 -3.05 -8.14
C TYR A 60 -14.27 -3.80 -7.13
N ASP A 61 -14.46 -3.54 -5.83
CA ASP A 61 -13.69 -4.14 -4.73
C ASP A 61 -13.73 -5.66 -4.67
N LYS A 62 -14.80 -6.29 -5.16
CA LYS A 62 -14.97 -7.75 -5.25
C LYS A 62 -13.77 -8.43 -5.91
N ASN A 63 -13.15 -7.78 -6.90
CA ASN A 63 -12.04 -8.34 -7.66
C ASN A 63 -10.75 -8.50 -6.83
N PHE A 64 -10.54 -7.64 -5.83
CA PHE A 64 -9.33 -7.72 -5.00
C PHE A 64 -9.60 -8.14 -3.55
N LYS A 65 -10.82 -7.96 -3.03
CA LYS A 65 -11.20 -8.47 -1.70
C LYS A 65 -11.05 -9.99 -1.60
N GLY A 66 -11.34 -10.73 -2.67
CA GLY A 66 -11.15 -12.18 -2.73
C GLY A 66 -9.71 -12.64 -2.48
N ASN A 67 -8.72 -11.79 -2.77
CA ASN A 67 -7.31 -12.13 -2.56
C ASN A 67 -6.88 -12.05 -1.09
N PHE A 68 -7.61 -11.29 -0.26
CA PHE A 68 -7.28 -11.11 1.14
C PHE A 68 -7.78 -12.23 2.06
N LYS A 69 -8.47 -13.25 1.52
CA LYS A 69 -9.03 -14.39 2.26
C LYS A 69 -9.70 -13.97 3.59
N LEU A 70 -10.41 -12.85 3.57
CA LEU A 70 -11.05 -12.32 4.77
C LEU A 70 -12.14 -13.30 5.20
N ALA A 71 -12.09 -13.75 6.46
CA ALA A 71 -13.20 -14.48 7.05
C ALA A 71 -14.43 -13.57 7.01
N LYS A 72 -15.57 -14.15 6.60
CA LYS A 72 -16.86 -13.45 6.53
C LYS A 72 -17.30 -12.94 7.89
#